data_AF-U6SKF7-F1
#
_entry.id   AF-U6SKF7-F1
#
_cell.length_a   1.000
_cell.length_b   1.000
_cell.length_c   1.000
_cell.angle_alpha   90.00
_cell.angle_beta   90.00
_cell.angle_gamma   90.00
#
_symmetry.space_group_name_H-M   'P 1'
#
loop_
_entity.id
_entity.type
_entity.pdbx_description
1 polymer ?
#
loop_
_entity_poly.entity_id
_entity_poly.type
_entity_poly.pdbx_seq_one_letter_code
_entity_poly.pdbx_strand_id
1 'polypeptide(L)'
;MEPLSRLFSEYLWQEHEIDMSINDIHCLVWEAVMLDHEEIDTELFPERVLDTLPNPLLLHTSSYTDEDEEEWIFCVVTDVYFSMTWLHGLCLKNGVLVDENVPLDLL
;
A
#
# COMPACT_ATOMS: atom_id res chain seq x y z
N MET A 1 4.80 0.22 16.23
CA MET A 1 4.02 0.15 14.97
C MET A 1 4.95 0.60 13.87
N GLU A 2 5.11 -0.20 12.81
CA GLU A 2 5.89 0.24 11.66
C GLU A 2 5.18 1.42 10.98
N PRO A 3 5.92 2.40 10.40
CA PRO A 3 5.32 3.61 9.83
C PRO A 3 4.24 3.32 8.79
N LEU A 4 4.42 2.28 7.97
CA LEU A 4 3.47 1.91 6.93
C LEU A 4 2.17 1.34 7.49
N SER A 5 2.24 0.47 8.50
CA SER A 5 1.04 -0.07 9.15
C SER A 5 0.22 1.04 9.82
N ARG A 6 0.90 2.06 10.36
CA ARG A 6 0.23 3.24 10.92
C ARG A 6 -0.47 4.06 9.83
N LEU A 7 0.25 4.40 8.75
CA LEU A 7 -0.34 5.11 7.61
C LEU A 7 -1.57 4.35 7.09
N PHE A 8 -1.47 3.03 6.92
CA PHE A 8 -2.56 2.21 6.43
C PHE A 8 -3.77 2.25 7.37
N SER A 9 -3.57 2.10 8.68
CA SER A 9 -4.65 2.20 9.66
C SER A 9 -5.31 3.58 9.68
N GLU A 10 -4.53 4.65 9.56
CA GLU A 10 -5.05 6.02 9.54
C GLU A 10 -5.84 6.30 8.26
N TYR A 11 -5.36 5.80 7.11
CA TYR A 11 -6.07 5.88 5.83
C TYR A 11 -7.41 5.13 5.86
N LEU A 12 -7.42 3.88 6.33
CA LEU A 12 -8.65 3.08 6.42
C LEU A 12 -9.70 3.73 7.33
N TRP A 13 -9.27 4.31 8.45
CA TRP A 13 -10.16 5.02 9.35
C TRP A 13 -10.74 6.29 8.71
N GLN A 14 -9.88 7.11 8.06
CA GLN A 14 -10.29 8.41 7.52
C GLN A 14 -11.15 8.29 6.26
N GLU A 15 -10.80 7.38 5.35
CA GLU A 15 -11.42 7.30 4.02
C GLU A 15 -12.51 6.22 3.94
N HIS A 16 -12.45 5.19 4.80
CA HIS A 16 -13.36 4.03 4.71
C HIS A 16 -14.12 3.75 6.02
N GLU A 17 -13.92 4.56 7.07
CA GLU A 17 -14.54 4.39 8.40
C GLU A 17 -14.26 3.01 9.05
N ILE A 18 -13.14 2.38 8.67
CA ILE A 18 -12.70 1.09 9.20
C ILE A 18 -11.77 1.31 10.39
N ASP A 19 -12.21 0.89 11.58
CA ASP A 19 -11.40 0.94 12.80
C ASP A 19 -10.57 -0.35 12.94
N MET A 20 -9.29 -0.27 12.56
CA MET A 20 -8.34 -1.33 12.84
C MET A 20 -7.91 -1.23 14.32
N SER A 21 -8.56 -2.02 15.18
CA SER A 21 -8.24 -1.98 16.60
C SER A 21 -6.80 -2.47 16.85
N ILE A 22 -6.21 -2.07 17.98
CA ILE A 22 -4.85 -2.51 18.37
C ILE A 22 -4.68 -4.05 18.36
N ASN A 23 -5.77 -4.81 18.57
CA ASN A 23 -5.72 -6.28 18.51
C ASN A 23 -5.63 -6.79 17.06
N ASP A 24 -6.16 -6.04 16.10
CA ASP A 24 -6.21 -6.40 14.68
C ASP A 24 -4.92 -6.06 13.95
N ILE A 25 -4.10 -5.18 14.53
CA ILE A 25 -2.75 -4.87 14.03
C ILE A 25 -1.86 -6.13 13.98
N HIS A 26 -2.13 -7.13 14.83
CA HIS A 26 -1.42 -8.41 14.79
C HIS A 26 -1.78 -9.29 13.59
N CYS A 27 -2.91 -9.01 12.93
CA CYS A 27 -3.34 -9.65 11.70
C CYS A 27 -2.77 -8.97 10.45
N LEU A 28 -2.11 -7.82 10.62
CA LEU A 28 -1.52 -7.08 9.52
C LEU A 28 -0.26 -7.81 9.04
N VAL A 29 -0.31 -8.29 7.80
CA VAL A 29 0.83 -8.95 7.16
C VAL A 29 1.55 -7.92 6.32
N TRP A 30 2.85 -7.75 6.56
CA TRP A 30 3.70 -6.87 5.79
C TRP A 30 4.72 -7.66 4.97
N GLU A 31 4.93 -7.24 3.73
CA GLU A 31 6.00 -7.72 2.86
C GLU A 31 6.58 -6.58 2.04
N ALA A 32 7.81 -6.76 1.56
CA ALA A 32 8.41 -5.86 0.59
C ALA A 32 9.12 -6.67 -0.50
N VAL A 33 8.84 -6.32 -1.75
CA VAL A 33 9.36 -7.01 -2.93
C VAL A 33 9.97 -5.98 -3.88
N MET A 34 11.18 -6.27 -4.36
CA MET A 34 11.81 -5.49 -5.41
C MET A 34 11.30 -5.99 -6.75
N LEU A 35 10.80 -5.08 -7.60
CA LEU A 35 10.20 -5.39 -8.88
C LEU A 35 10.76 -4.48 -9.96
N ASP A 36 11.13 -5.05 -11.10
CA ASP A 36 11.32 -4.30 -12.33
C ASP A 36 9.96 -3.87 -12.90
N HIS A 37 9.90 -2.78 -13.67
CA HIS A 37 8.63 -2.31 -14.27
C HIS A 37 7.94 -3.36 -15.14
N GLU A 38 8.70 -4.25 -15.78
CA GLU A 38 8.17 -5.33 -16.61
C GLU A 38 7.43 -6.41 -15.79
N GLU A 39 7.64 -6.46 -14.47
CA GLU A 39 7.01 -7.43 -13.56
C GLU A 39 5.70 -6.89 -12.94
N ILE A 40 5.38 -5.60 -13.14
CA ILE A 40 4.26 -4.93 -12.50
C ILE A 40 3.03 -4.94 -13.41
N ASP A 41 1.88 -5.26 -12.82
CA ASP A 41 0.60 -5.20 -13.52
C ASP A 41 0.21 -3.75 -13.83
N THR A 42 0.12 -3.43 -15.13
CA THR A 42 -0.26 -2.10 -15.63
C THR A 42 -1.72 -1.72 -15.33
N GLU A 43 -2.58 -2.69 -14.98
CA GLU A 43 -3.94 -2.41 -14.50
C GLU A 43 -3.92 -1.78 -13.09
N LEU A 44 -2.90 -2.11 -12.28
CA LEU A 44 -2.72 -1.56 -10.94
C LEU A 44 -1.82 -0.32 -10.95
N PHE A 45 -0.75 -0.35 -11.75
CA PHE A 45 0.16 0.77 -11.95
C PHE A 45 0.17 1.17 -13.42
N PRO A 46 -0.70 2.10 -13.85
CA PRO A 46 -0.71 2.57 -15.23
C PRO A 46 0.68 3.03 -15.69
N GLU A 47 1.03 2.84 -16.96
CA GLU A 47 2.36 3.21 -17.51
C GLU A 47 2.74 4.66 -17.17
N ARG A 48 1.78 5.58 -17.20
CA ARG A 48 1.97 7.00 -16.81
C ARG A 48 2.52 7.19 -15.39
N VAL A 49 2.22 6.27 -14.48
CA VAL A 49 2.69 6.26 -13.09
C VAL A 49 4.07 5.60 -13.06
N LEU A 50 4.22 4.43 -13.67
CA LEU A 50 5.50 3.69 -13.72
C LEU A 50 6.62 4.54 -14.30
N ASP A 51 6.37 5.31 -15.36
CA ASP A 51 7.35 6.22 -15.98
C ASP A 51 7.93 7.28 -15.01
N THR A 52 7.26 7.52 -13.88
CA THR A 52 7.71 8.46 -12.84
C THR A 52 8.43 7.78 -11.68
N LEU A 53 8.39 6.45 -11.63
CA LEU A 53 8.92 5.63 -10.54
C LEU A 53 10.32 5.05 -10.88
N PRO A 54 11.15 4.75 -9.87
CA PRO A 54 12.44 4.10 -10.10
C PRO A 54 12.25 2.71 -10.71
N ASN A 55 13.26 2.23 -11.43
CA ASN A 55 13.30 0.89 -12.01
C ASN A 55 14.68 0.26 -11.74
N PRO A 56 14.79 -0.79 -10.89
CA PRO A 56 13.71 -1.41 -10.12
C PRO A 56 13.14 -0.51 -9.01
N LEU A 57 11.93 -0.80 -8.56
CA LEU A 57 11.30 -0.20 -7.39
C LEU A 57 11.17 -1.20 -6.25
N LEU A 58 10.97 -0.70 -5.02
CA LEU A 58 10.61 -1.52 -3.86
C LEU A 58 9.14 -1.29 -3.52
N LEU A 59 8.32 -2.32 -3.73
CA LEU A 59 6.90 -2.33 -3.42
C LEU A 59 6.71 -2.91 -2.01
N HIS A 60 6.15 -2.11 -1.11
CA HIS A 60 5.75 -2.53 0.22
C HIS A 60 4.26 -2.84 0.19
N THR A 61 3.88 -4.01 0.68
CA THR A 61 2.49 -4.45 0.77
C THR A 61 2.12 -4.65 2.23
N SER A 62 0.96 -4.14 2.64
CA SER A 62 0.32 -4.42 3.93
C SER A 62 -1.08 -4.92 3.69
N SER A 63 -1.42 -6.12 4.17
CA SER A 63 -2.78 -6.66 4.03
C SER A 63 -3.49 -6.77 5.37
N TYR A 64 -4.79 -6.54 5.34
CA TYR A 64 -5.72 -6.65 6.47
C TYR A 64 -7.02 -7.29 5.97
N THR A 65 -7.60 -8.19 6.76
CA THR A 65 -8.93 -8.75 6.49
C THR A 65 -9.87 -8.26 7.58
N ASP A 66 -10.96 -7.61 7.19
CA ASP A 66 -11.95 -7.07 8.13
C ASP A 66 -12.93 -8.14 8.64
N GLU A 67 -13.86 -7.72 9.50
CA GLU A 67 -14.87 -8.60 10.10
C GLU A 67 -15.84 -9.21 9.08
N ASP A 68 -15.98 -8.60 7.90
CA ASP A 68 -16.82 -9.06 6.80
C ASP A 68 -16.05 -9.97 5.82
N GLU A 69 -14.85 -10.41 6.19
CA GLU A 69 -13.92 -11.20 5.38
C GLU A 69 -13.46 -10.48 4.10
N GLU A 70 -13.55 -9.14 4.05
CA GLU A 70 -13.04 -8.36 2.93
C GLU A 70 -11.54 -8.08 3.12
N GLU A 71 -10.76 -8.35 2.07
CA GLU A 71 -9.33 -8.11 2.07
C GLU A 71 -9.03 -6.68 1.61
N TRP A 72 -8.25 -5.98 2.43
CA TRP A 72 -7.69 -4.67 2.14
C TRP A 72 -6.19 -4.81 1.98
N ILE A 73 -5.66 -4.39 0.83
CA ILE A 73 -4.23 -4.39 0.55
C ILE A 73 -3.79 -2.96 0.30
N PHE A 74 -2.80 -2.52 1.06
CA PHE A 74 -2.15 -1.25 0.89
C PHE A 74 -0.77 -1.43 0.30
N CYS A 75 -0.51 -0.71 -0.79
CA CYS A 75 0.74 -0.80 -1.51
C CYS A 75 1.42 0.56 -1.49
N VAL A 76 2.69 0.60 -1.10
CA VAL A 76 3.52 1.81 -1.16
C VAL A 76 4.80 1.54 -1.91
N VAL A 77 5.09 2.37 -2.90
CA VAL A 77 6.32 2.34 -3.68
C VAL A 77 7.38 3.21 -3.02
N THR A 78 8.59 2.67 -2.93
CA THR A 78 9.78 3.38 -2.48
C THR A 78 10.96 3.12 -3.41
N ASP A 79 12.00 3.95 -3.29
CA ASP A 79 13.29 3.69 -3.94
C ASP A 79 14.04 2.56 -3.20
N VAL A 80 14.65 1.64 -3.97
CA VAL A 80 15.41 0.49 -3.45
C VAL A 80 16.60 0.93 -2.60
N TYR A 81 17.21 2.07 -2.90
CA TYR A 81 18.36 2.64 -2.18
C TYR A 81 17.94 3.66 -1.11
N PHE A 82 16.74 4.23 -1.22
CA PHE A 82 16.22 5.26 -0.30
C PHE A 82 14.79 4.94 0.17
N SER A 83 14.65 3.85 0.94
CA SER A 83 13.35 3.36 1.44
C SER A 83 12.60 4.31 2.39
N MET A 84 13.21 5.44 2.77
CA MET A 84 12.60 6.47 3.62
C MET A 84 11.70 7.44 2.85
N THR A 85 11.71 7.41 1.52
CA THR A 85 10.84 8.27 0.69
C THR A 85 9.75 7.44 0.04
N TRP A 86 8.51 7.72 0.41
CA TRP A 86 7.33 7.14 -0.21
C TRP A 86 6.99 7.91 -1.49
N LEU A 87 6.89 7.20 -2.61
CA LEU A 87 6.79 7.79 -3.94
C LEU A 87 5.37 7.73 -4.49
N HIS A 88 4.67 6.64 -4.21
CA HIS A 88 3.32 6.40 -4.68
C HIS A 88 2.62 5.40 -3.76
N GLY A 89 1.32 5.57 -3.54
CA GLY A 89 0.52 4.71 -2.69
C GLY A 89 -0.80 4.37 -3.36
N LEU A 90 -1.22 3.11 -3.25
CA LEU A 90 -2.52 2.67 -3.73
C LEU A 90 -3.17 1.71 -2.73
N CYS A 91 -4.48 1.56 -2.84
CA CYS A 91 -5.27 0.64 -2.03
C CYS A 91 -6.13 -0.25 -2.92
N LEU A 92 -6.12 -1.55 -2.60
CA LEU A 92 -6.96 -2.57 -3.20
C LEU A 92 -7.96 -3.07 -2.16
N LYS A 93 -9.16 -3.39 -2.64
CA LYS A 93 -10.19 -4.12 -1.90
C LYS A 93 -10.53 -5.39 -2.67
N ASN A 94 -10.32 -6.56 -2.08
CA ASN A 94 -10.53 -7.86 -2.71
C ASN A 94 -9.83 -7.97 -4.08
N GLY A 95 -8.61 -7.47 -4.18
CA GLY A 95 -7.82 -7.41 -5.41
C GLY A 95 -8.25 -6.35 -6.43
N VAL A 96 -9.27 -5.53 -6.14
CA VAL A 96 -9.76 -4.45 -7.02
C VAL A 96 -9.24 -3.11 -6.53
N LEU A 97 -8.67 -2.31 -7.43
CA LEU A 97 -8.19 -0.97 -7.12
C LEU A 97 -9.35 -0.06 -6.66
N VAL A 98 -9.23 0.49 -5.45
CA VAL A 98 -10.22 1.42 -4.87
C VAL A 98 -9.67 2.83 -4.70
N ASP A 99 -8.35 2.97 -4.56
CA ASP A 99 -7.66 4.26 -4.57
C ASP A 99 -6.30 4.12 -5.25
N GLU A 100 -6.02 4.95 -6.25
CA GLU A 100 -4.76 4.99 -6.99
C GLU A 100 -3.77 6.04 -6.47
N ASN A 101 -4.17 6.93 -5.55
CA ASN A 101 -3.30 7.99 -5.05
C ASN A 101 -3.51 8.21 -3.55
N VAL A 102 -3.29 7.17 -2.76
CA VAL A 102 -3.42 7.27 -1.31
C VAL A 102 -2.47 8.34 -0.78
N PRO A 103 -2.97 9.33 0.00
CA PRO A 103 -2.13 10.38 0.56
C PRO A 103 -1.05 9.81 1.47
N LEU A 104 0.22 10.06 1.14
CA LEU A 104 1.38 9.51 1.86
C LEU A 104 1.85 10.39 3.03
N ASP A 105 1.21 11.55 3.20
CA ASP A 105 1.49 12.58 4.20
C ASP A 105 0.57 12.51 5.42
N LEU A 106 -0.26 11.47 5.55
CA LEU A 106 -1.21 11.32 6.67
C LEU A 106 -0.56 11.09 8.05
N LEU A 107 0.77 11.16 8.18
CA LEU A 107 1.54 10.88 9.41
C LEU A 107 1.80 12.09 10.32
#